data_AF-A0A813G5F7-F1
#
_entry.id   AF-A0A813G5F7-F1
#
_cell.length_a   1.000
_cell.length_b   1.000
_cell.length_c   1.000
_cell.angle_alpha   90.00
_cell.angle_beta   90.00
_cell.angle_gamma   90.00
#
_symmetry.space_group_name_H-M   'P 1'
#
loop_
_entity.id
_entity.type
_entity.pdbx_description
1 polymer ?
#
loop_
_entity_poly.entity_id
_entity_poly.type
_entity_poly.pdbx_seq_one_letter_code
_entity_poly.pdbx_strand_id
1 'polypeptide(L)'
;VPAPSFERCVLQAHDRAFEEQRFAPMLWEVLFTKLPDKSTKNRVYNAVEAARKEAAISGTSNGGNPVEEFTSAWLGFSIQKLRAECGAMLESVLPPHVAAEIFHGLIQAGSLPVGLTTEYGPPPDGWAHVELALQDAYSGEFLPPNKGARSVKGQKGAGKTAENSYGSVAKGGAAESKAAPPQPAAEEVEVKGKGGKGNADYYKRPAAEEWGSEDKRPRLGQQDISAVRGGGRMGKGGGKAAAPAAVTAKHSLCTQQEDCIGNNKSALFQHLDGNVPGDIYCASCWAVFADSDPSLE
;
A
#
# COMPACT_ATOMS: atom_id res chain seq x y z
N VAL A 1 -24.49 -8.67 -20.66
CA VAL A 1 -23.23 -9.39 -20.96
C VAL A 1 -23.61 -10.79 -21.41
N PRO A 2 -23.11 -11.30 -22.57
CA PRO A 2 -23.35 -12.68 -22.97
C PRO A 2 -22.91 -13.67 -21.87
N ALA A 3 -23.67 -14.75 -21.64
CA ALA A 3 -23.34 -15.77 -20.64
C ALA A 3 -21.86 -16.21 -20.63
N PRO A 4 -21.22 -16.56 -21.77
CA PRO A 4 -19.81 -16.97 -21.77
C PRO A 4 -18.83 -15.87 -21.38
N SER A 5 -19.16 -14.59 -21.66
CA SER A 5 -18.31 -13.46 -21.25
C SER A 5 -18.44 -13.18 -19.76
N PHE A 6 -19.64 -13.38 -19.20
CA PHE A 6 -19.90 -13.24 -17.78
C PHE A 6 -19.14 -14.33 -17.00
N GLU A 7 -19.31 -15.59 -17.38
CA GLU A 7 -18.62 -16.73 -16.74
C GLU A 7 -17.10 -16.57 -16.76
N ARG A 8 -16.53 -16.15 -17.91
CA ARG A 8 -15.09 -15.88 -18.00
C ARG A 8 -14.63 -14.78 -17.05
N CYS A 9 -15.40 -13.70 -16.94
CA CYS A 9 -15.08 -12.60 -16.04
C CYS A 9 -15.13 -13.04 -14.57
N VAL A 10 -16.15 -13.82 -14.19
CA VAL A 10 -16.29 -14.37 -12.83
C VAL A 10 -15.13 -15.30 -12.49
N LEU A 11 -14.76 -16.22 -13.38
CA LEU A 11 -13.62 -17.12 -13.16
C LEU A 11 -12.30 -16.34 -13.05
N GLN A 12 -12.06 -15.37 -13.92
CA GLN A 12 -10.86 -14.52 -13.84
C GLN A 12 -10.78 -13.74 -12.53
N ALA A 13 -11.91 -13.19 -12.07
CA ALA A 13 -11.97 -12.47 -10.80
C ALA A 13 -11.75 -13.41 -9.61
N HIS A 14 -12.34 -14.60 -9.64
CA HIS A 14 -12.15 -15.64 -8.63
C HIS A 14 -10.68 -16.06 -8.53
N ASP A 15 -10.05 -16.42 -9.65
CA ASP A 15 -8.68 -16.91 -9.68
C ASP A 15 -7.70 -15.83 -9.22
N ARG A 16 -7.94 -14.58 -9.61
CA ARG A 16 -7.19 -13.44 -9.09
C ARG A 16 -7.32 -13.29 -7.58
N ALA A 17 -8.55 -13.33 -7.05
CA ALA A 17 -8.78 -13.20 -5.62
C ALA A 17 -8.12 -14.36 -4.83
N PHE A 18 -8.23 -15.58 -5.36
CA PHE A 18 -7.56 -16.76 -4.79
C PHE A 18 -6.03 -16.58 -4.76
N GLU A 19 -5.43 -16.15 -5.86
CA GLU A 19 -3.98 -15.92 -5.95
C GLU A 19 -3.48 -14.81 -5.02
N GLU A 20 -4.28 -13.76 -4.80
CA GLU A 20 -3.95 -12.68 -3.87
C GLU A 20 -3.98 -13.18 -2.41
N GLN A 21 -5.03 -13.91 -2.02
CA GLN A 21 -5.17 -14.45 -0.66
C GLN A 21 -4.11 -15.50 -0.33
N ARG A 22 -3.77 -16.34 -1.31
CA ARG A 22 -2.76 -17.40 -1.16
C ARG A 22 -1.35 -16.83 -0.99
N PHE A 23 -1.03 -15.74 -1.69
CA PHE A 23 0.32 -15.21 -1.75
C PHE A 23 0.75 -14.45 -0.49
N ALA A 24 -0.15 -13.70 0.13
CA ALA A 24 0.21 -12.82 1.26
C ALA A 24 0.86 -13.55 2.45
N PRO A 25 0.38 -14.73 2.92
CA PRO A 25 1.03 -15.46 4.01
C PRO A 25 2.45 -15.91 3.68
N MET A 26 2.69 -16.44 2.47
CA MET A 26 4.04 -16.85 2.04
C MET A 26 5.00 -15.67 1.98
N LEU A 27 4.53 -14.55 1.42
CA LEU A 27 5.32 -13.32 1.36
C LEU A 27 5.71 -12.86 2.76
N TRP A 28 4.75 -12.85 3.68
CA TRP A 28 4.98 -12.47 5.06
C TRP A 28 6.02 -13.35 5.75
N GLU A 29 5.88 -14.68 5.67
CA GLU A 29 6.79 -15.63 6.32
C GLU A 29 8.25 -15.49 5.84
N VAL A 30 8.43 -15.39 4.51
CA VAL A 30 9.77 -15.24 3.92
C VAL A 30 10.40 -13.90 4.32
N LEU A 31 9.66 -12.79 4.21
CA LEU A 31 10.19 -11.47 4.57
C LEU A 31 10.51 -11.35 6.06
N PHE A 32 9.71 -11.97 6.93
CA PHE A 32 9.96 -11.93 8.37
C PHE A 32 11.22 -12.68 8.78
N THR A 33 11.59 -13.70 8.02
CA THR A 33 12.79 -14.50 8.24
C THR A 33 14.03 -13.78 7.74
N LYS A 34 13.94 -13.07 6.60
CA LYS A 34 15.10 -12.50 5.89
C LYS A 34 15.41 -11.06 6.24
N LEU A 35 14.41 -10.28 6.65
CA LEU A 35 14.58 -8.88 6.99
C LEU A 35 14.37 -8.71 8.51
N PRO A 36 15.20 -7.94 9.22
CA PRO A 36 14.96 -7.65 10.63
C PRO A 36 14.06 -6.43 10.82
N ASP A 37 14.24 -5.39 10.00
CA ASP A 37 13.61 -4.08 10.18
C ASP A 37 12.16 -4.04 9.68
N LYS A 38 11.25 -3.52 10.51
CA LYS A 38 9.82 -3.44 10.21
C LYS A 38 9.50 -2.47 9.06
N SER A 39 10.20 -1.34 8.97
CA SER A 39 9.97 -0.36 7.90
C SER A 39 10.40 -0.93 6.54
N THR A 40 11.58 -1.55 6.49
CA THR A 40 12.07 -2.25 5.30
C THR A 40 11.15 -3.40 4.90
N LYS A 41 10.68 -4.21 5.85
CA LYS A 41 9.68 -5.26 5.57
C LYS A 41 8.44 -4.72 4.88
N ASN A 42 7.84 -3.65 5.41
CA ASN A 42 6.62 -3.09 4.83
C ASN A 42 6.84 -2.56 3.41
N ARG A 43 7.97 -1.91 3.15
CA ARG A 43 8.33 -1.41 1.80
C ARG A 43 8.51 -2.55 0.81
N VAL A 44 9.31 -3.56 1.18
CA VAL A 44 9.52 -4.76 0.36
C VAL A 44 8.22 -5.52 0.14
N TYR A 45 7.40 -5.68 1.18
CA TYR A 45 6.08 -6.32 1.09
C TYR A 45 5.20 -5.62 0.04
N ASN A 46 4.99 -4.31 0.18
CA ASN A 46 4.14 -3.53 -0.72
C ASN A 46 4.66 -3.56 -2.16
N ALA A 47 5.97 -3.39 -2.35
CA ALA A 47 6.57 -3.40 -3.68
C ALA A 47 6.48 -4.76 -4.37
N VAL A 48 6.79 -5.85 -3.67
CA VAL A 48 6.77 -7.21 -4.22
C VAL A 48 5.34 -7.66 -4.51
N GLU A 49 4.38 -7.35 -3.65
CA GLU A 49 2.96 -7.66 -3.88
C GLU A 49 2.39 -6.90 -5.08
N ALA A 50 2.64 -5.59 -5.16
CA ALA A 50 2.19 -4.77 -6.28
C ALA A 50 2.84 -5.21 -7.60
N ALA A 51 4.13 -5.55 -7.58
CA ALA A 51 4.87 -6.03 -8.74
C ALA A 51 4.34 -7.38 -9.24
N ARG A 52 3.93 -8.28 -8.34
CA ARG A 52 3.33 -9.58 -8.71
C ARG A 52 2.03 -9.39 -9.48
N LYS A 53 1.16 -8.49 -8.98
CA LYS A 53 -0.11 -8.13 -9.64
C LYS A 53 0.15 -7.54 -11.03
N GLU A 54 1.18 -6.70 -11.16
CA GLU A 54 1.56 -6.10 -12.44
C GLU A 54 2.14 -7.12 -13.43
N ALA A 55 2.97 -8.05 -12.96
CA ALA A 55 3.50 -9.15 -13.76
C ALA A 55 2.39 -10.06 -14.29
N ALA A 56 1.39 -10.37 -13.46
CA ALA A 56 0.24 -11.19 -13.86
C ALA A 56 -0.58 -10.54 -15.00
N ILE A 57 -0.64 -9.20 -15.05
CA ILE A 57 -1.36 -8.46 -16.10
C ILE A 57 -0.52 -8.30 -17.36
N SER A 58 0.80 -8.26 -17.25
CA SER A 58 1.69 -7.93 -18.36
C SER A 58 1.71 -9.00 -19.46
N GLY A 59 1.27 -10.22 -19.15
CA GLY A 59 1.11 -11.32 -20.11
C GLY A 59 2.43 -11.91 -20.60
N THR A 60 2.35 -13.14 -21.11
CA THR A 60 3.50 -13.90 -21.64
C THR A 60 3.35 -14.06 -23.14
N SER A 61 3.78 -13.07 -23.90
CA SER A 61 3.55 -12.99 -25.36
C SER A 61 4.79 -13.25 -26.20
N ASN A 62 5.96 -13.48 -25.60
CA ASN A 62 7.22 -13.47 -26.35
C ASN A 62 7.66 -14.86 -26.85
N GLY A 63 6.80 -15.87 -26.74
CA GLY A 63 7.10 -17.23 -27.20
C GLY A 63 8.21 -17.92 -26.39
N GLY A 64 8.65 -17.34 -25.28
CA GLY A 64 9.53 -17.96 -24.30
C GLY A 64 8.76 -18.82 -23.29
N ASN A 65 9.46 -19.28 -22.26
CA ASN A 65 8.86 -19.99 -21.15
C ASN A 65 8.00 -19.02 -20.31
N PRO A 66 6.67 -19.19 -20.22
CA PRO A 66 5.80 -18.26 -19.49
C PRO A 66 6.16 -18.11 -18.01
N VAL A 67 6.72 -19.15 -17.38
CA VAL A 67 7.16 -19.11 -15.99
C VAL A 67 8.37 -18.21 -15.83
N GLU A 68 9.32 -18.27 -16.77
CA GLU A 68 10.51 -17.40 -16.81
C GLU A 68 10.12 -15.95 -17.08
N GLU A 69 9.24 -15.72 -18.05
CA GLU A 69 8.76 -14.38 -18.41
C GLU A 69 8.02 -13.72 -17.24
N PHE A 70 7.12 -14.45 -16.58
CA PHE A 70 6.43 -13.97 -15.39
C PHE A 70 7.43 -13.64 -14.27
N THR A 71 8.39 -14.53 -14.02
CA THR A 71 9.38 -14.35 -12.96
C THR A 71 10.27 -13.14 -13.23
N SER A 72 10.80 -12.98 -14.45
CA SER A 72 11.59 -11.81 -14.84
C SER A 72 10.79 -10.52 -14.69
N ALA A 73 9.54 -10.50 -15.14
CA ALA A 73 8.67 -9.34 -15.00
C ALA A 73 8.40 -9.00 -13.53
N TRP A 74 8.08 -10.00 -12.71
CA TRP A 74 7.79 -9.83 -11.29
C TRP A 74 9.00 -9.28 -10.52
N LEU A 75 10.18 -9.86 -10.71
CA LEU A 75 11.42 -9.41 -10.08
C LEU A 75 11.77 -7.99 -10.54
N GLY A 76 11.74 -7.75 -11.84
CA GLY A 76 12.02 -6.43 -12.42
C GLY A 76 11.10 -5.33 -11.90
N PHE A 77 9.78 -5.56 -11.90
CA PHE A 77 8.81 -4.61 -11.33
C PHE A 77 9.02 -4.40 -9.83
N SER A 78 9.41 -5.43 -9.07
CA SER A 78 9.64 -5.32 -7.63
C SER A 78 10.80 -4.37 -7.33
N ILE A 79 11.93 -4.58 -8.00
CA ILE A 79 13.14 -3.76 -7.85
C ILE A 79 12.89 -2.34 -8.36
N GLN A 80 12.16 -2.17 -9.46
CA GLN A 80 11.80 -0.85 -9.98
C GLN A 80 10.94 -0.07 -8.98
N LYS A 81 9.93 -0.69 -8.37
CA LYS A 81 9.08 -0.05 -7.35
C LYS A 81 9.88 0.31 -6.10
N LEU A 82 10.74 -0.59 -5.63
CA LEU A 82 11.63 -0.31 -4.50
C LEU A 82 12.59 0.83 -4.79
N ARG A 83 13.14 0.91 -6.02
CA ARG A 83 13.99 2.02 -6.44
C ARG A 83 13.23 3.35 -6.45
N ALA A 84 11.97 3.34 -6.91
CA ALA A 84 11.13 4.53 -6.88
C ALA A 84 10.85 5.00 -5.45
N GLU A 85 10.64 4.08 -4.50
CA GLU A 85 10.34 4.39 -3.11
C GLU A 85 11.58 4.77 -2.28
N CYS A 86 12.72 4.10 -2.51
CA CYS A 86 13.95 4.26 -1.72
C CYS A 86 14.99 5.18 -2.37
N GLY A 87 14.82 5.55 -3.64
CA GLY A 87 15.78 6.33 -4.42
C GLY A 87 17.13 5.61 -4.59
N ALA A 88 18.23 6.33 -4.37
CA ALA A 88 19.59 5.81 -4.51
C ALA A 88 19.99 4.79 -3.41
N MET A 89 19.14 4.59 -2.40
CA MET A 89 19.42 3.73 -1.24
C MET A 89 18.88 2.30 -1.41
N LEU A 90 18.50 1.89 -2.61
CA LEU A 90 17.98 0.54 -2.85
C LEU A 90 18.91 -0.55 -2.32
N GLU A 91 20.20 -0.49 -2.63
CA GLU A 91 21.17 -1.52 -2.24
C GLU A 91 21.40 -1.60 -0.73
N SER A 92 21.19 -0.50 0.01
CA SER A 92 21.30 -0.51 1.47
C SER A 92 20.04 -1.04 2.14
N VAL A 93 18.86 -0.84 1.53
CA VAL A 93 17.58 -1.35 2.01
C VAL A 93 17.41 -2.83 1.68
N LEU A 94 17.75 -3.22 0.45
CA LEU A 94 17.63 -4.59 -0.03
C LEU A 94 18.86 -4.93 -0.90
N PRO A 95 19.93 -5.50 -0.30
CA PRO A 95 21.08 -5.96 -1.06
C PRO A 95 20.71 -7.07 -2.06
N PRO A 96 21.37 -7.15 -3.23
CA PRO A 96 21.02 -8.12 -4.27
C PRO A 96 20.99 -9.59 -3.80
N HIS A 97 21.94 -10.00 -2.95
CA HIS A 97 21.99 -11.37 -2.44
C HIS A 97 20.80 -11.68 -1.49
N VAL A 98 20.40 -10.72 -0.66
CA VAL A 98 19.21 -10.86 0.20
C VAL A 98 17.95 -10.92 -0.63
N ALA A 99 17.86 -10.11 -1.71
CA ALA A 99 16.76 -10.19 -2.66
C ALA A 99 16.68 -11.59 -3.30
N ALA A 100 17.81 -12.15 -3.74
CA ALA A 100 17.86 -13.51 -4.30
C ALA A 100 17.36 -14.55 -3.30
N GLU A 101 17.83 -14.50 -2.05
CA GLU A 101 17.35 -15.42 -1.00
C GLU A 101 15.85 -15.29 -0.74
N ILE A 102 15.30 -14.07 -0.78
CA ILE A 102 13.86 -13.83 -0.63
C ILE A 102 13.11 -14.45 -1.81
N PHE A 103 13.49 -14.15 -3.05
CA PHE A 103 12.78 -14.64 -4.23
C PHE A 103 12.88 -16.16 -4.41
N HIS A 104 14.03 -16.76 -4.10
CA HIS A 104 14.14 -18.22 -4.01
C HIS A 104 13.21 -18.81 -2.96
N GLY A 105 13.20 -18.23 -1.75
CA GLY A 105 12.31 -18.66 -0.67
C GLY A 105 10.83 -18.56 -1.06
N LEU A 106 10.43 -17.50 -1.77
CA LEU A 106 9.06 -17.34 -2.27
C LEU A 106 8.71 -18.38 -3.32
N ILE A 107 9.60 -18.62 -4.28
CA ILE A 107 9.39 -19.60 -5.34
C ILE A 107 9.28 -21.01 -4.76
N GLN A 108 10.16 -21.37 -3.81
CA GLN A 108 10.10 -22.64 -3.09
C GLN A 108 8.83 -22.80 -2.24
N ALA A 109 8.31 -21.70 -1.68
CA ALA A 109 7.02 -21.70 -1.00
C ALA A 109 5.83 -21.86 -1.97
N GLY A 110 6.05 -21.75 -3.29
CA GLY A 110 5.03 -21.88 -4.32
C GLY A 110 4.37 -20.55 -4.69
N SER A 111 5.06 -19.41 -4.57
CA SER A 111 4.47 -18.08 -4.83
C SER A 111 4.08 -17.80 -6.28
N LEU A 112 4.55 -18.62 -7.22
CA LEU A 112 4.20 -18.50 -8.64
C LEU A 112 2.70 -18.79 -8.87
N PRO A 113 2.09 -18.20 -9.91
CA PRO A 113 0.68 -18.47 -10.25
C PRO A 113 0.44 -19.95 -10.47
N VAL A 114 -0.60 -20.50 -9.82
CA VAL A 114 -0.94 -21.93 -9.88
C VAL A 114 -1.26 -22.36 -11.30
N GLY A 115 -1.92 -21.51 -12.09
CA GLY A 115 -2.17 -21.80 -13.51
C GLY A 115 -0.89 -22.07 -14.29
N LEU A 116 0.15 -21.25 -14.07
CA LEU A 116 1.44 -21.41 -14.74
C LEU A 116 2.17 -22.67 -14.29
N THR A 117 2.23 -22.94 -12.98
CA THR A 117 2.94 -24.12 -12.47
C THR A 117 2.19 -25.43 -12.70
N THR A 118 0.86 -25.39 -12.85
CA THR A 118 0.06 -26.56 -13.24
C THR A 118 0.31 -26.94 -14.69
N GLU A 119 0.45 -25.96 -15.58
CA GLU A 119 0.64 -26.19 -17.02
C GLU A 119 2.11 -26.51 -17.37
N TYR A 120 3.06 -25.77 -16.79
CA TYR A 120 4.49 -25.86 -17.14
C TYR A 120 5.35 -26.59 -16.10
N GLY A 121 4.77 -26.97 -14.96
CA GLY A 121 5.47 -27.57 -13.83
C GLY A 121 6.10 -26.55 -12.87
N PRO A 122 6.53 -27.01 -11.68
CA PRO A 122 7.28 -26.16 -10.76
C PRO A 122 8.69 -25.86 -11.30
N PRO A 123 9.27 -24.69 -11.00
CA PRO A 123 10.66 -24.41 -11.32
C PRO A 123 11.60 -25.33 -10.51
N PRO A 124 12.82 -25.59 -11.03
CA PRO A 124 13.80 -26.41 -10.33
C PRO A 124 14.34 -25.71 -9.06
N ASP A 125 14.84 -26.49 -8.11
CA ASP A 125 15.52 -25.93 -6.94
C ASP A 125 16.80 -25.18 -7.34
N GLY A 126 17.03 -24.01 -6.74
CA GLY A 126 18.20 -23.18 -7.04
C GLY A 126 18.20 -22.64 -8.47
N TRP A 127 17.02 -22.26 -8.96
CA TRP A 127 16.83 -21.82 -10.34
C TRP A 127 17.62 -20.54 -10.68
N ALA A 128 18.74 -20.71 -11.40
CA ALA A 128 19.68 -19.63 -11.77
C ALA A 128 19.04 -18.43 -12.50
N HIS A 129 17.84 -18.62 -13.07
CA HIS A 129 17.06 -17.56 -13.72
C HIS A 129 16.72 -16.42 -12.76
N VAL A 130 16.54 -16.72 -11.46
CA VAL A 130 16.23 -15.74 -10.42
C VAL A 130 17.36 -14.73 -10.28
N GLU A 131 18.61 -15.20 -10.23
CA GLU A 131 19.80 -14.37 -10.11
C GLU A 131 20.03 -13.52 -11.36
N LEU A 132 19.86 -14.11 -12.55
CA LEU A 132 19.99 -13.39 -13.81
C LEU A 132 18.95 -12.26 -13.91
N ALA A 133 17.68 -12.56 -13.64
CA ALA A 133 16.61 -11.58 -13.65
C ALA A 133 16.81 -10.45 -12.60
N LEU A 134 17.32 -10.79 -11.42
CA LEU A 134 17.69 -9.79 -10.41
C LEU A 134 18.87 -8.93 -10.85
N GLN A 135 19.90 -9.53 -11.45
CA GLN A 135 21.05 -8.80 -11.96
C GLN A 135 20.62 -7.75 -13.00
N ASP A 136 19.76 -8.11 -13.94
CA ASP A 136 19.21 -7.19 -14.94
C ASP A 136 18.40 -6.05 -14.28
N ALA A 137 17.58 -6.40 -13.28
CA ALA A 137 16.76 -5.44 -12.54
C ALA A 137 17.59 -4.42 -11.75
N TYR A 138 18.62 -4.89 -11.04
CA TYR A 138 19.54 -4.02 -10.28
C TYR A 138 20.42 -3.17 -11.20
N SER A 139 20.83 -3.69 -12.35
CA SER A 139 21.57 -2.93 -13.36
C SER A 139 20.73 -1.83 -14.01
N GLY A 140 19.40 -1.90 -13.89
CA GLY A 140 18.47 -0.97 -14.52
C GLY A 140 18.24 -1.25 -16.00
N GLU A 141 18.75 -2.39 -16.49
CA GLU A 141 18.54 -2.87 -17.85
C GLU A 141 17.19 -3.59 -18.01
N PHE A 142 16.49 -3.86 -16.90
CA PHE A 142 15.12 -4.37 -16.96
C PHE A 142 14.21 -3.41 -17.74
N LEU A 143 13.93 -3.80 -18.98
CA LEU A 143 12.91 -3.19 -19.80
C LEU A 143 11.61 -3.94 -19.50
N PRO A 144 10.62 -3.31 -18.84
CA PRO A 144 9.34 -3.95 -18.64
C PRO A 144 8.81 -4.37 -20.01
N PRO A 145 8.22 -5.58 -20.14
CA PRO A 145 7.66 -6.05 -21.40
C PRO A 145 6.79 -4.93 -21.93
N ASN A 146 7.17 -4.41 -23.09
CA ASN A 146 6.64 -3.17 -23.64
C ASN A 146 5.14 -3.33 -23.65
N LYS A 147 4.44 -2.70 -22.69
CA LYS A 147 2.98 -2.73 -22.57
C LYS A 147 2.51 -1.97 -23.77
N GLY A 148 2.50 -2.62 -24.93
CA GLY A 148 2.64 -1.99 -26.23
C GLY A 148 1.70 -0.81 -26.25
N ALA A 149 2.27 0.40 -26.17
CA ALA A 149 1.63 1.56 -25.58
C ALA A 149 0.19 1.67 -26.07
N ARG A 150 -0.75 1.07 -25.33
CA ARG A 150 -2.15 1.45 -25.41
C ARG A 150 -2.15 2.76 -24.66
N SER A 151 -1.68 3.80 -25.35
CA SER A 151 -2.07 5.15 -25.09
C SER A 151 -3.58 5.06 -25.01
N VAL A 152 -4.09 5.06 -23.78
CA VAL A 152 -5.46 5.43 -23.50
C VAL A 152 -5.49 6.89 -23.91
N LYS A 153 -5.55 7.11 -25.23
CA LYS A 153 -5.65 8.41 -25.84
C LYS A 153 -7.00 8.87 -25.39
N GLY A 154 -6.99 9.69 -24.34
CA GLY A 154 -8.18 10.22 -23.70
C GLY A 154 -9.16 10.58 -24.78
N GLN A 155 -10.28 9.86 -24.78
CA GLN A 155 -11.46 10.25 -25.54
C GLN A 155 -11.95 11.52 -24.85
N LYS A 156 -11.32 12.64 -25.20
CA LYS A 156 -11.66 13.99 -24.77
C LYS A 156 -13.04 14.25 -25.34
N GLY A 157 -14.07 13.87 -24.57
CA GLY A 157 -15.45 14.17 -24.86
C GLY A 157 -15.58 15.68 -24.97
N ALA A 158 -15.69 16.16 -26.20
CA ALA A 158 -16.07 17.52 -26.50
C ALA A 158 -17.53 17.72 -26.08
N GLY A 159 -17.75 18.09 -24.82
CA GLY A 159 -19.01 18.63 -24.36
C GLY A 159 -19.26 19.97 -25.04
N LYS A 160 -20.21 19.99 -25.98
CA LYS A 160 -20.77 21.20 -26.56
C LYS A 160 -21.44 22.02 -25.46
N THR A 161 -20.90 23.20 -25.17
CA THR A 161 -21.61 24.27 -24.45
C THR A 161 -22.79 24.72 -25.29
N ALA A 162 -24.01 24.39 -24.85
CA ALA A 162 -25.23 25.06 -25.28
C ALA A 162 -25.36 26.35 -24.48
N GLU A 163 -25.23 27.48 -25.18
CA GLU A 163 -25.59 28.80 -24.68
C GLU A 163 -27.05 28.80 -24.24
N ASN A 164 -27.30 29.02 -22.95
CA ASN A 164 -28.57 29.55 -22.47
C ASN A 164 -28.29 30.85 -21.73
N SER A 165 -28.37 31.92 -22.51
CA SER A 165 -28.74 33.27 -22.12
C SER A 165 -29.94 33.25 -21.16
N TYR A 166 -29.83 33.87 -19.99
CA TYR A 166 -30.90 34.69 -19.39
C TYR A 166 -30.37 35.50 -18.20
N GLY A 167 -30.54 36.82 -18.27
CA GLY A 167 -30.91 37.61 -17.09
C GLY A 167 -29.81 38.32 -16.31
N SER A 168 -29.26 39.40 -16.87
CA SER A 168 -28.61 40.46 -16.10
C SER A 168 -29.67 41.47 -15.63
N VAL A 169 -29.82 41.65 -14.31
CA VAL A 169 -30.59 42.76 -13.72
C VAL A 169 -29.83 43.36 -12.53
N ALA A 170 -29.19 44.48 -12.81
CA ALA A 170 -29.02 45.73 -12.05
C ALA A 170 -28.98 45.78 -10.50
N LYS A 171 -27.98 46.55 -10.04
CA LYS A 171 -28.01 47.67 -9.05
C LYS A 171 -28.30 47.38 -7.56
N GLY A 172 -27.29 47.71 -6.73
CA GLY A 172 -27.35 48.89 -5.86
C GLY A 172 -27.37 48.69 -4.33
N GLY A 173 -26.65 49.58 -3.62
CA GLY A 173 -26.84 49.94 -2.19
C GLY A 173 -25.99 49.10 -1.21
N ALA A 174 -24.96 49.62 -0.54
CA ALA A 174 -24.89 50.66 0.51
C ALA A 174 -25.42 50.22 1.89
N ALA A 175 -24.46 50.11 2.82
CA ALA A 175 -24.47 50.44 4.25
C ALA A 175 -25.48 49.79 5.25
N GLU A 176 -24.89 49.56 6.45
CA GLU A 176 -25.46 49.74 7.79
C GLU A 176 -26.00 48.54 8.61
N SER A 177 -25.28 48.33 9.72
CA SER A 177 -25.70 48.15 11.12
C SER A 177 -26.51 46.93 11.62
N LYS A 178 -25.89 46.29 12.64
CA LYS A 178 -26.44 45.74 13.90
C LYS A 178 -27.75 44.94 13.84
N ALA A 179 -27.65 43.64 14.17
CA ALA A 179 -28.43 43.02 15.25
C ALA A 179 -27.94 41.57 15.49
N ALA A 180 -27.70 41.22 16.75
CA ALA A 180 -27.48 39.85 17.18
C ALA A 180 -28.84 39.14 17.35
N PRO A 181 -29.02 37.90 16.84
CA PRO A 181 -30.19 37.11 17.16
C PRO A 181 -30.04 36.32 18.49
N PRO A 182 -31.15 36.02 19.17
CA PRO A 182 -31.19 35.46 20.53
C PRO A 182 -30.86 33.96 20.57
N GLN A 183 -30.24 33.53 21.67
CA GLN A 183 -30.01 32.13 22.00
C GLN A 183 -31.33 31.44 22.41
N PRO A 184 -31.68 30.26 21.87
CA PRO A 184 -32.66 29.40 22.50
C PRO A 184 -32.02 28.54 23.61
N ALA A 185 -32.84 28.33 24.64
CA ALA A 185 -32.52 27.69 25.90
C ALA A 185 -32.07 26.23 25.76
N ALA A 186 -31.16 25.84 26.66
CA ALA A 186 -30.73 24.47 26.88
C ALA A 186 -31.89 23.63 27.44
N GLU A 187 -32.24 22.58 26.71
CA GLU A 187 -33.05 21.47 27.23
C GLU A 187 -32.09 20.32 27.53
N GLU A 188 -31.89 20.05 28.83
CA GLU A 188 -31.14 18.90 29.33
C GLU A 188 -31.94 17.62 29.07
N VAL A 189 -31.48 16.80 28.12
CA VAL A 189 -31.97 15.43 27.96
C VAL A 189 -30.97 14.48 28.63
N GLU A 190 -31.30 14.05 29.84
CA GLU A 190 -30.61 13.00 30.61
C GLU A 190 -30.80 11.63 29.92
N VAL A 191 -29.82 11.19 29.12
CA VAL A 191 -29.81 9.83 28.56
C VAL A 191 -29.00 8.89 29.46
N LYS A 192 -29.73 8.15 30.31
CA LYS A 192 -29.23 6.97 31.02
C LYS A 192 -29.01 5.81 30.02
N GLY A 193 -27.81 5.72 29.46
CA GLY A 193 -27.35 4.60 28.63
C GLY A 193 -26.55 3.58 29.43
N LYS A 194 -27.15 2.41 29.69
CA LYS A 194 -26.55 1.27 30.40
C LYS A 194 -25.36 0.69 29.64
N GLY A 195 -24.27 0.41 30.36
CA GLY A 195 -23.07 -0.25 29.85
C GLY A 195 -23.35 -1.66 29.30
N GLY A 196 -23.04 -1.84 28.02
CA GLY A 196 -22.94 -3.15 27.38
C GLY A 196 -21.49 -3.63 27.40
N LYS A 197 -21.20 -4.62 28.25
CA LYS A 197 -19.97 -5.42 28.18
C LYS A 197 -20.09 -6.35 26.96
N GLY A 198 -19.39 -6.02 25.87
CA GLY A 198 -19.27 -6.88 24.69
C GLY A 198 -18.15 -7.90 24.87
N ASN A 199 -18.49 -9.17 24.71
CA ASN A 199 -17.65 -10.37 24.85
C ASN A 199 -16.39 -10.35 23.96
N ALA A 200 -15.24 -10.55 24.58
CA ALA A 200 -13.97 -10.90 23.94
C ALA A 200 -13.78 -12.42 24.06
N ASP A 201 -14.35 -13.21 23.14
CA ASP A 201 -14.30 -14.68 23.21
C ASP A 201 -14.30 -15.39 21.84
N TYR A 202 -13.72 -14.78 20.78
CA TYR A 202 -13.73 -15.37 19.43
C TYR A 202 -12.38 -15.83 18.85
N TYR A 203 -11.36 -16.04 19.69
CA TYR A 203 -10.14 -16.77 19.27
C TYR A 203 -9.74 -17.84 20.31
N LYS A 204 -10.59 -18.85 20.50
CA LYS A 204 -10.13 -20.13 21.09
C LYS A 204 -9.45 -20.96 20.00
N ARG A 205 -8.11 -20.90 19.96
CA ARG A 205 -7.27 -21.91 19.29
C ARG A 205 -7.62 -23.29 19.86
N PRO A 206 -7.89 -24.30 19.04
CA PRO A 206 -7.94 -25.68 19.53
C PRO A 206 -6.56 -26.09 20.04
N ALA A 207 -6.58 -26.82 21.16
CA ALA A 207 -5.40 -27.36 21.82
C ALA A 207 -4.60 -28.22 20.83
N ALA A 208 -3.31 -27.90 20.69
CA ALA A 208 -2.36 -28.74 19.99
C ALA A 208 -2.17 -30.02 20.81
N GLU A 209 -2.46 -31.15 20.19
CA GLU A 209 -2.12 -32.46 20.72
C GLU A 209 -0.61 -32.61 20.86
N GLU A 210 -0.29 -33.18 22.01
CA GLU A 210 0.99 -33.40 22.63
C GLU A 210 1.78 -34.47 21.84
N TRP A 211 2.67 -34.06 20.95
CA TRP A 211 3.73 -34.92 20.45
C TRP A 211 4.98 -34.72 21.31
N GLY A 212 5.10 -35.56 22.34
CA GLY A 212 6.34 -35.75 23.05
C GLY A 212 7.36 -36.46 22.17
N SER A 213 8.58 -35.95 22.13
CA SER A 213 9.77 -36.79 22.24
C SER A 213 10.96 -35.92 22.60
N GLU A 214 11.60 -36.32 23.69
CA GLU A 214 12.87 -35.83 24.19
C GLU A 214 13.94 -35.83 23.10
N ASP A 215 14.67 -34.71 22.96
CA ASP A 215 16.05 -34.79 22.49
C ASP A 215 16.94 -33.76 23.19
N LYS A 216 17.82 -34.32 24.01
CA LYS A 216 18.81 -33.65 24.85
C LYS A 216 19.89 -33.06 23.95
N ARG A 217 19.95 -31.72 23.83
CA ARG A 217 21.12 -31.03 23.27
C ARG A 217 22.02 -30.51 24.40
N PRO A 218 23.34 -30.76 24.35
CA PRO A 218 24.27 -30.29 25.36
C PRO A 218 24.47 -28.77 25.31
N ARG A 219 24.49 -28.15 26.50
CA ARG A 219 24.92 -26.77 26.76
C ARG A 219 26.37 -26.59 26.28
N LEU A 220 26.57 -25.85 25.20
CA LEU A 220 27.88 -25.41 24.75
C LEU A 220 28.18 -24.02 25.32
N GLY A 221 29.17 -23.98 26.22
CA GLY A 221 30.23 -22.96 26.29
C GLY A 221 29.81 -21.49 26.26
N GLN A 222 29.53 -20.96 27.45
CA GLN A 222 29.63 -19.53 27.74
C GLN A 222 31.12 -19.15 27.68
N GLN A 223 31.53 -18.43 26.64
CA GLN A 223 32.88 -17.83 26.55
C GLN A 223 32.79 -16.32 26.75
N ASP A 224 33.51 -15.87 27.76
CA ASP A 224 33.75 -14.50 28.15
C ASP A 224 34.44 -13.70 27.03
N ILE A 225 33.71 -12.78 26.40
CA ILE A 225 34.32 -11.71 25.61
C ILE A 225 34.62 -10.52 26.53
N SER A 226 35.89 -10.51 26.93
CA SER A 226 36.53 -9.47 27.71
C SER A 226 36.73 -8.20 26.86
N ALA A 227 36.24 -7.08 27.39
CA ALA A 227 36.70 -5.71 27.25
C ALA A 227 37.66 -5.34 26.09
N VAL A 228 37.15 -4.56 25.13
CA VAL A 228 37.96 -3.60 24.34
C VAL A 228 37.42 -2.20 24.61
N ARG A 229 38.12 -1.48 25.50
CA ARG A 229 38.00 -0.03 25.69
C ARG A 229 38.66 0.68 24.49
N GLY A 230 37.86 1.14 23.55
CA GLY A 230 38.27 2.06 22.49
C GLY A 230 37.70 3.46 22.75
N GLY A 231 38.54 4.38 23.24
CA GLY A 231 38.19 5.79 23.40
C GLY A 231 38.12 6.51 22.05
N GLY A 232 36.94 7.03 21.71
CA GLY A 232 36.69 7.83 20.51
C GLY A 232 36.18 9.23 20.87
N ARG A 233 36.99 10.23 20.55
CA ARG A 233 36.78 11.70 20.63
C ARG A 233 35.34 12.17 20.35
N MET A 234 34.80 12.97 21.28
CA MET A 234 33.60 13.79 21.07
C MET A 234 33.89 14.97 20.14
N GLY A 235 33.33 14.92 18.92
CA GLY A 235 33.25 16.05 18.00
C GLY A 235 32.05 16.94 18.36
N LYS A 236 32.35 18.16 18.83
CA LYS A 236 31.38 19.18 19.23
C LYS A 236 30.83 19.89 17.98
N GLY A 237 29.89 19.26 17.29
CA GLY A 237 29.18 19.82 16.14
C GLY A 237 27.86 20.48 16.56
N GLY A 238 27.86 21.81 16.70
CA GLY A 238 26.67 22.61 16.99
C GLY A 238 25.75 22.74 15.78
N GLY A 239 24.96 21.71 15.49
CA GLY A 239 23.79 21.82 14.64
C GLY A 239 22.60 22.30 15.46
N LYS A 240 22.08 23.50 15.17
CA LYS A 240 20.81 23.98 15.71
C LYS A 240 19.73 22.98 15.31
N ALA A 241 19.33 22.11 16.24
CA ALA A 241 18.15 21.27 16.09
C ALA A 241 16.95 22.22 15.87
N ALA A 242 16.39 22.19 14.67
CA ALA A 242 15.10 22.80 14.42
C ALA A 242 14.12 22.19 15.42
N ALA A 243 13.47 23.04 16.22
CA ALA A 243 12.45 22.60 17.16
C ALA A 243 11.44 21.72 16.40
N PRO A 244 11.00 20.59 16.99
CA PRO A 244 9.99 19.75 16.37
C PRO A 244 8.80 20.64 16.03
N ALA A 245 8.43 20.67 14.75
CA ALA A 245 7.29 21.44 14.26
C ALA A 245 6.10 21.12 15.17
N ALA A 246 5.56 22.15 15.82
CA ALA A 246 4.43 22.01 16.72
C ALA A 246 3.35 21.19 16.01
N VAL A 247 2.93 20.08 16.61
CA VAL A 247 1.86 19.23 16.09
C VAL A 247 0.63 20.11 15.96
N THR A 248 0.37 20.57 14.73
CA THR A 248 -0.77 21.43 14.45
C THR A 248 -2.02 20.62 14.72
N ALA A 249 -2.87 21.13 15.60
CA ALA A 249 -4.12 20.46 15.94
C ALA A 249 -4.92 20.15 14.67
N LYS A 250 -5.29 18.88 14.52
CA LYS A 250 -6.08 18.37 13.39
C LYS A 250 -7.44 19.07 13.33
N HIS A 251 -8.03 19.11 12.14
CA HIS A 251 -9.34 19.73 11.97
C HIS A 251 -10.44 18.85 12.62
N SER A 252 -11.10 19.35 13.68
CA SER A 252 -12.05 18.58 14.49
C SER A 252 -13.32 18.13 13.75
N LEU A 253 -13.71 18.86 12.71
CA LEU A 253 -14.91 18.55 11.89
C LEU A 253 -14.61 17.75 10.62
N CYS A 254 -13.36 17.37 10.37
CA CYS A 254 -13.02 16.56 9.21
C CYS A 254 -13.41 15.10 9.47
N THR A 255 -14.16 14.47 8.55
CA THR A 255 -14.57 13.06 8.63
C THR A 255 -13.37 12.12 8.83
N GLN A 256 -12.20 12.48 8.31
CA GLN A 256 -10.95 11.72 8.49
C GLN A 256 -10.41 11.71 9.93
N GLN A 257 -10.94 12.53 10.85
CA GLN A 257 -10.63 12.54 12.28
C GLN A 257 -9.12 12.38 12.60
N GLU A 258 -8.72 11.19 13.09
CA GLU A 258 -7.36 10.84 13.49
C GLU A 258 -6.38 10.79 12.32
N ASP A 259 -6.84 10.68 11.08
CA ASP A 259 -6.01 10.71 9.87
C ASP A 259 -6.09 12.06 9.13
N CYS A 260 -6.75 13.05 9.73
CA CYS A 260 -6.80 14.39 9.17
C CYS A 260 -5.41 15.02 9.10
N ILE A 261 -4.96 15.33 7.87
CA ILE A 261 -3.68 16.00 7.59
C ILE A 261 -3.79 17.53 7.56
N GLY A 262 -5.01 18.07 7.63
CA GLY A 262 -5.25 19.50 7.72
C GLY A 262 -5.16 20.05 9.14
N ASN A 263 -5.20 21.37 9.26
CA ASN A 263 -5.25 22.05 10.54
C ASN A 263 -6.64 22.61 10.82
N ASN A 264 -6.91 23.00 12.06
CA ASN A 264 -8.15 23.62 12.53
C ASN A 264 -8.50 24.99 11.92
N LYS A 265 -7.70 25.54 11.01
CA LYS A 265 -8.01 26.73 10.20
C LYS A 265 -8.27 26.40 8.73
N SER A 266 -8.11 25.14 8.31
CA SER A 266 -8.38 24.71 6.95
C SER A 266 -9.88 24.87 6.62
N ALA A 267 -10.20 25.34 5.41
CA ALA A 267 -11.58 25.37 4.93
C ALA A 267 -12.19 23.95 4.91
N LEU A 268 -13.50 23.85 5.07
CA LEU A 268 -14.24 22.59 5.00
C LEU A 268 -15.01 22.50 3.68
N PHE A 269 -15.02 21.31 3.09
CA PHE A 269 -15.72 20.94 1.88
C PHE A 269 -16.68 19.80 2.22
N GLN A 270 -17.95 19.94 1.87
CA GLN A 270 -18.93 18.86 2.03
C GLN A 270 -19.21 18.25 0.66
N HIS A 271 -19.02 16.94 0.56
CA HIS A 271 -19.37 16.18 -0.64
C HIS A 271 -20.90 16.15 -0.80
N LEU A 272 -21.40 16.25 -2.03
CA LEU A 272 -22.82 16.12 -2.35
C LEU A 272 -23.04 14.93 -3.27
N ASP A 273 -23.71 13.91 -2.75
CA ASP A 273 -24.18 12.77 -3.54
C ASP A 273 -25.55 13.10 -4.12
N GLY A 274 -25.54 13.81 -5.25
CA GLY A 274 -26.73 14.42 -5.83
C GLY A 274 -27.24 15.57 -4.94
N ASN A 275 -28.36 15.37 -4.25
CA ASN A 275 -28.93 16.36 -3.32
C ASN A 275 -28.78 15.96 -1.84
N VAL A 276 -28.06 14.86 -1.56
CA VAL A 276 -27.85 14.40 -0.19
C VAL A 276 -26.49 14.91 0.31
N PRO A 277 -26.45 15.68 1.41
CA PRO A 277 -25.18 16.10 2.00
C PRO A 277 -24.42 14.89 2.55
N GLY A 278 -23.21 14.68 2.04
CA GLY A 278 -22.31 13.61 2.44
C GLY A 278 -21.26 14.07 3.46
N ASP A 279 -20.11 13.39 3.41
CA ASP A 279 -18.99 13.62 4.31
C ASP A 279 -18.35 15.00 4.18
N ILE A 280 -17.73 15.47 5.26
CA ILE A 280 -17.07 16.77 5.36
C ILE A 280 -15.56 16.57 5.45
N TYR A 281 -14.81 17.13 4.51
CA TYR A 281 -13.35 17.06 4.46
C TYR A 281 -12.75 18.45 4.65
N CYS A 282 -11.61 18.54 5.34
CA CYS A 282 -10.83 19.77 5.31
C CYS A 282 -10.10 19.92 3.97
N ALA A 283 -9.74 21.14 3.59
CA ALA A 283 -9.10 21.47 2.30
C ALA A 283 -7.91 20.56 1.96
N SER A 284 -7.08 20.24 2.96
CA SER A 284 -5.90 19.40 2.78
C SER A 284 -6.27 17.94 2.49
N CYS A 285 -7.26 17.38 3.20
CA CYS A 285 -7.74 16.02 2.92
C CYS A 285 -8.47 15.98 1.57
N TRP A 286 -9.27 17.00 1.26
CA TRP A 286 -9.99 17.09 -0.02
C TRP A 286 -9.03 17.11 -1.22
N ALA A 287 -7.92 17.86 -1.14
CA ALA A 287 -6.91 17.88 -2.20
C ALA A 287 -6.33 16.48 -2.50
N VAL A 288 -6.05 15.68 -1.47
CA VAL A 288 -5.55 14.29 -1.65
C VAL A 288 -6.62 13.40 -2.30
N PHE A 289 -7.88 13.59 -1.94
CA PHE A 289 -9.00 12.86 -2.55
C PHE A 289 -9.20 13.25 -4.02
N ALA A 290 -9.22 14.55 -4.34
CA ALA A 290 -9.37 15.04 -5.70
C ALA A 290 -8.21 14.62 -6.63
N ASP A 291 -6.98 14.59 -6.11
CA ASP A 291 -5.82 14.08 -6.85
C ASP A 291 -5.94 12.58 -7.18
N SER A 292 -6.61 11.81 -6.31
CA SER A 292 -6.80 10.37 -6.48
C SER A 292 -7.99 10.04 -7.37
N ASP A 293 -9.05 10.85 -7.33
CA ASP A 293 -10.27 10.70 -8.14
C ASP A 293 -10.72 12.05 -8.72
N PRO A 294 -10.31 12.37 -9.96
CA PRO A 294 -10.69 13.61 -10.64
C PRO A 294 -12.18 13.71 -10.98
N SER A 295 -12.99 12.66 -10.75
CA SER A 295 -14.44 12.70 -11.01
C SER A 295 -15.25 13.40 -9.92
N LEU A 296 -14.60 13.77 -8.81
CA LEU A 296 -15.20 14.43 -7.65
C LEU A 296 -15.21 15.96 -7.72
N GLU A 297 -14.63 16.56 -8.77
CA GLU A 297 -14.75 18.00 -9.09
C GLU A 297 -15.98 18.32 -9.95
#